data_AF-A0A5C1NL22-F1
#
_entry.id   AF-A0A5C1NL22-F1
#
_cell.length_a   1.000
_cell.length_b   1.000
_cell.length_c   1.000
_cell.angle_alpha   90.00
_cell.angle_beta   90.00
_cell.angle_gamma   90.00
#
_symmetry.space_group_name_H-M   'P 1'
#
loop_
_entity.id
_entity.type
_entity.pdbx_description
1 polymer ?
#
loop_
_entity_poly.entity_id
_entity_poly.type
_entity_poly.pdbx_seq_one_letter_code
_entity_poly.pdbx_strand_id
1 'polypeptide(L)'
;MSRNFDFAVFIGRFQPFHNGHLHVLSSALHQADRVILLIGSAWQPRSLHNPWTHQERENMVRACLSEHDNQRLSCLPLEDVPESDDIWVQTVNAIVANLSAACSAPHITLVGHHKDATGFYLDLFPRWARLNMENHLSISATPIRTSYFSASTHGAAKAAIAALNTKGMLPGPVADWLRDFADSHDFSRLHHEAMMQTIGPSRTADVKIF
;
A
#
# COMPACT_ATOMS: atom_id res chain seq x y z
N MET A 1 2.00 -27.38 -7.31
CA MET A 1 3.01 -26.55 -8.01
C MET A 1 4.09 -26.20 -7.01
N SER A 2 5.37 -26.39 -7.34
CA SER A 2 6.48 -25.96 -6.49
C SER A 2 6.65 -24.45 -6.60
N ARG A 3 6.71 -23.76 -5.45
CA ARG A 3 7.02 -22.33 -5.40
C ARG A 3 8.54 -22.14 -5.28
N ASN A 4 9.03 -20.99 -5.71
CA ASN A 4 10.47 -20.71 -5.81
C ASN A 4 11.07 -20.19 -4.50
N PHE A 5 10.24 -19.62 -3.62
CA PHE A 5 10.65 -19.00 -2.37
C PHE A 5 9.80 -19.51 -1.20
N ASP A 6 10.36 -19.55 -0.01
CA ASP A 6 9.60 -19.82 1.21
C ASP A 6 8.77 -18.58 1.58
N PHE A 7 9.37 -17.39 1.45
CA PHE A 7 8.74 -16.11 1.78
C PHE A 7 8.97 -15.06 0.69
N ALA A 8 7.92 -14.30 0.40
CA ALA A 8 8.01 -13.03 -0.32
C ALA A 8 7.67 -11.88 0.62
N VAL A 9 8.51 -10.85 0.65
CA VAL A 9 8.29 -9.62 1.40
C VAL A 9 7.77 -8.56 0.45
N PHE A 10 6.65 -7.92 0.78
CA PHE A 10 6.10 -6.81 0.00
C PHE A 10 5.79 -5.63 0.91
N ILE A 11 6.47 -4.51 0.68
CA ILE A 11 6.40 -3.32 1.52
C ILE A 11 5.70 -2.21 0.76
N GLY A 12 4.73 -1.56 1.39
CA GLY A 12 4.02 -0.44 0.77
C GLY A 12 3.10 0.31 1.72
N ARG A 13 2.67 1.49 1.30
CA ARG A 13 1.71 2.30 2.05
C ARG A 13 0.26 1.97 1.72
N PHE A 14 -0.03 1.50 0.51
CA PHE A 14 -1.39 1.08 0.12
C PHE A 14 -2.49 2.13 0.41
N GLN A 15 -2.26 3.39 -0.01
CA GLN A 15 -3.15 4.54 0.23
C GLN A 15 -3.84 5.03 -1.06
N PRO A 16 -4.79 4.30 -1.69
CA PRO A 16 -5.39 3.04 -1.24
C PRO A 16 -4.67 1.82 -1.82
N PHE A 17 -5.11 0.62 -1.44
CA PHE A 17 -4.78 -0.59 -2.19
C PHE A 17 -5.44 -0.52 -3.58
N HIS A 18 -4.69 -0.81 -4.65
CA HIS A 18 -5.14 -0.60 -6.02
C HIS A 18 -4.68 -1.75 -6.92
N ASN A 19 -5.15 -1.85 -8.17
CA ASN A 19 -4.90 -3.03 -9.00
C ASN A 19 -3.42 -3.26 -9.33
N GLY A 20 -2.61 -2.19 -9.38
CA GLY A 20 -1.14 -2.34 -9.44
C GLY A 20 -0.56 -3.10 -8.24
N HIS A 21 -1.01 -2.81 -7.01
CA HIS A 21 -0.59 -3.53 -5.82
C HIS A 21 -1.13 -4.96 -5.80
N LEU A 22 -2.38 -5.16 -6.23
CA LEU A 22 -2.98 -6.49 -6.33
C LEU A 22 -2.19 -7.39 -7.28
N HIS A 23 -1.79 -6.88 -8.44
CA HIS A 23 -0.95 -7.62 -9.38
C HIS A 23 0.38 -8.07 -8.75
N VAL A 24 1.07 -7.15 -8.06
CA VAL A 24 2.32 -7.46 -7.35
C VAL A 24 2.11 -8.52 -6.27
N LEU A 25 1.08 -8.36 -5.45
CA LEU A 25 0.75 -9.29 -4.37
C LEU A 25 0.37 -10.68 -4.91
N SER A 26 -0.43 -10.74 -5.99
CA SER A 26 -0.77 -11.99 -6.66
C SER A 26 0.49 -12.69 -7.18
N SER A 27 1.42 -11.98 -7.81
CA SER A 27 2.68 -12.59 -8.26
C SER A 27 3.54 -13.09 -7.08
N ALA A 28 3.59 -12.36 -5.97
CA ALA A 28 4.24 -12.82 -4.75
C ALA A 28 3.63 -14.14 -4.22
N LEU A 29 2.30 -14.22 -4.16
CA LEU A 29 1.55 -15.41 -3.73
C LEU A 29 1.73 -16.61 -4.67
N HIS A 30 2.01 -16.39 -5.95
CA HIS A 30 2.36 -17.45 -6.90
C HIS A 30 3.79 -17.95 -6.70
N GLN A 31 4.73 -17.05 -6.38
CA GLN A 31 6.16 -17.35 -6.34
C GLN A 31 6.68 -17.83 -4.98
N ALA A 32 6.00 -17.50 -3.88
CA ALA A 32 6.45 -17.81 -2.52
C ALA A 32 5.39 -18.55 -1.71
N ASP A 33 5.77 -19.45 -0.79
CA ASP A 33 4.82 -20.19 0.04
C ASP A 33 4.02 -19.30 0.98
N ARG A 34 4.65 -18.26 1.55
CA ARG A 34 3.99 -17.24 2.36
C ARG A 34 4.37 -15.85 1.89
N VAL A 35 3.48 -14.88 2.09
CA VAL A 35 3.77 -13.47 1.83
C VAL A 35 3.71 -12.69 3.13
N ILE A 36 4.74 -11.89 3.38
CA ILE A 36 4.83 -10.93 4.47
C ILE A 36 4.57 -9.55 3.87
N LEU A 37 3.40 -8.98 4.14
CA LEU A 37 3.01 -7.65 3.70
C LEU A 37 3.25 -6.65 4.82
N LEU A 38 4.18 -5.71 4.61
CA LEU A 38 4.47 -4.66 5.58
C LEU A 38 3.79 -3.36 5.15
N ILE A 39 2.86 -2.89 5.99
CA ILE A 39 2.04 -1.70 5.77
C ILE A 39 2.74 -0.51 6.41
N GLY A 40 3.46 0.28 5.60
CA GLY A 40 4.23 1.45 6.04
C GLY A 40 3.36 2.61 6.53
N SER A 41 3.96 3.60 7.21
CA SER A 41 3.25 4.73 7.83
C SER A 41 2.07 4.29 8.70
N ALA A 42 2.21 3.19 9.45
CA ALA A 42 1.06 2.51 10.05
C ALA A 42 0.36 3.29 11.18
N TRP A 43 1.11 4.12 11.91
CA TRP A 43 0.63 4.88 13.07
C TRP A 43 0.53 6.39 12.82
N GLN A 44 0.69 6.82 11.56
CA GLN A 44 0.51 8.21 11.20
C GLN A 44 -0.97 8.63 11.35
N PRO A 45 -1.25 9.85 11.85
CA PRO A 45 -2.60 10.39 11.87
C PRO A 45 -3.14 10.55 10.44
N ARG A 46 -4.46 10.45 10.31
CA ARG A 46 -5.14 10.59 9.02
C ARG A 46 -4.89 11.96 8.39
N SER A 47 -4.36 11.97 7.18
CA SER A 47 -4.12 13.16 6.34
C SER A 47 -4.52 12.87 4.88
N LEU A 48 -4.55 13.89 4.01
CA LEU A 48 -4.77 13.66 2.56
C LEU A 48 -3.71 12.77 1.91
N HIS A 49 -2.54 12.66 2.54
CA HIS A 49 -1.45 11.80 2.11
C HIS A 49 -1.57 10.37 2.68
N ASN A 50 -2.00 10.23 3.94
CA ASN A 50 -2.29 8.97 4.62
C ASN A 50 -3.74 8.94 5.13
N PRO A 51 -4.74 8.82 4.25
CA PRO A 51 -6.15 8.96 4.66
C PRO A 51 -6.67 7.76 5.46
N TRP A 52 -6.11 6.57 5.26
CA TRP A 52 -6.59 5.32 5.88
C TRP A 52 -5.59 4.75 6.89
N THR A 53 -6.10 4.18 7.97
CA THR A 53 -5.29 3.52 9.00
C THR A 53 -4.66 2.24 8.46
N HIS A 54 -3.65 1.68 9.13
CA HIS A 54 -3.08 0.39 8.68
C HIS A 54 -4.11 -0.75 8.73
N GLN A 55 -5.01 -0.75 9.72
CA GLN A 55 -6.04 -1.78 9.83
C GLN A 55 -7.05 -1.71 8.68
N GLU A 56 -7.47 -0.51 8.28
CA GLU A 56 -8.35 -0.32 7.12
C GLU A 56 -7.68 -0.77 5.83
N ARG A 57 -6.39 -0.46 5.67
CA ARG A 57 -5.60 -0.89 4.52
C ARG A 57 -5.39 -2.40 4.50
N GLU A 58 -5.17 -3.03 5.64
CA GLU A 58 -5.16 -4.49 5.74
C GLU A 58 -6.50 -5.07 5.30
N ASN A 59 -7.62 -4.52 5.78
CA ASN A 59 -8.96 -4.97 5.39
C ASN A 59 -9.17 -4.84 3.86
N MET A 60 -8.74 -3.74 3.25
CA MET A 60 -8.78 -3.55 1.80
C MET A 60 -7.99 -4.64 1.06
N VAL A 61 -6.79 -4.97 1.53
CA VAL A 61 -5.95 -6.01 0.93
C VAL A 61 -6.63 -7.38 1.04
N ARG A 62 -7.04 -7.76 2.24
CA ARG A 62 -7.63 -9.08 2.51
C ARG A 62 -8.93 -9.32 1.76
N ALA A 63 -9.75 -8.28 1.59
CA ALA A 63 -10.98 -8.33 0.81
C ALA A 63 -10.75 -8.64 -0.68
N CYS A 64 -9.53 -8.45 -1.19
CA CYS A 64 -9.18 -8.75 -2.58
C CYS A 64 -8.68 -10.19 -2.80
N LEU A 65 -8.55 -10.99 -1.73
CA LEU A 65 -7.92 -12.31 -1.79
C LEU A 65 -8.90 -13.44 -1.48
N SER A 66 -8.61 -14.63 -2.02
CA SER A 66 -9.29 -15.86 -1.64
C SER A 66 -9.00 -16.22 -0.18
N GLU A 67 -9.82 -17.08 0.42
CA GLU A 67 -9.56 -17.59 1.78
C GLU A 67 -8.21 -18.31 1.86
N HIS A 68 -7.89 -19.15 0.87
CA HIS A 68 -6.62 -19.86 0.77
C HIS A 68 -5.43 -18.90 0.73
N ASP A 69 -5.49 -17.82 -0.05
CA ASP A 69 -4.39 -16.87 -0.13
C ASP A 69 -4.29 -16.00 1.13
N ASN A 70 -5.44 -15.68 1.75
CA ASN A 70 -5.47 -15.01 3.05
C ASN A 70 -4.76 -15.81 4.16
N GLN A 71 -4.89 -17.14 4.17
CA GLN A 71 -4.18 -18.02 5.10
C GLN A 71 -2.65 -17.99 4.94
N ARG A 72 -2.18 -17.55 3.77
CA ARG A 72 -0.76 -17.47 3.43
C ARG A 72 -0.19 -16.06 3.54
N LEU A 73 -1.03 -15.08 3.91
CA LEU A 73 -0.68 -13.68 4.01
C LEU A 73 -0.56 -13.24 5.48
N SER A 74 0.65 -12.84 5.87
CA SER A 74 0.90 -12.14 7.13
C SER A 74 1.00 -10.64 6.85
N CYS A 75 0.03 -9.87 7.33
CA CYS A 75 0.05 -8.40 7.26
C CYS A 75 0.54 -7.85 8.59
N LEU A 76 1.53 -6.96 8.57
CA LEU A 76 2.01 -6.28 9.78
C LEU A 76 2.16 -4.78 9.53
N PRO A 77 1.88 -3.95 10.54
CA PRO A 77 2.18 -2.53 10.47
C PRO A 77 3.69 -2.27 10.52
N LEU A 78 4.15 -1.24 9.81
CA LEU A 78 5.54 -0.81 9.78
C LEU A 78 5.61 0.71 10.00
N GLU A 79 6.53 1.12 10.88
CA GLU A 79 6.70 2.52 11.29
C GLU A 79 7.70 3.21 10.36
N ASP A 80 7.50 4.50 10.16
CA ASP A 80 8.46 5.32 9.42
C ASP A 80 9.59 5.72 10.37
N VAL A 81 10.84 5.62 9.92
CA VAL A 81 12.02 6.07 10.69
C VAL A 81 12.80 7.07 9.84
N PRO A 82 12.29 8.31 9.65
CA PRO A 82 12.83 9.26 8.69
C PRO A 82 14.26 9.70 9.01
N GLU A 83 14.71 9.51 10.25
CA GLU A 83 16.07 9.84 10.69
C GLU A 83 17.10 8.76 10.35
N SER A 84 16.69 7.52 10.03
CA SER A 84 17.63 6.41 9.82
C SER A 84 17.07 5.24 9.02
N ASP A 85 17.59 5.08 7.81
CA ASP A 85 17.36 3.89 6.99
C ASP A 85 17.89 2.61 7.67
N ASP A 86 19.00 2.69 8.41
CA ASP A 86 19.58 1.52 9.10
C ASP A 86 18.64 0.96 10.18
N ILE A 87 18.03 1.83 10.98
CA ILE A 87 17.05 1.41 12.01
C ILE A 87 15.81 0.82 11.33
N TRP A 88 15.36 1.42 10.23
CA TRP A 88 14.24 0.91 9.45
C TRP A 88 14.52 -0.47 8.88
N VAL A 89 15.71 -0.68 8.27
CA VAL A 89 16.18 -1.96 7.73
C VAL A 89 16.30 -3.02 8.83
N GLN A 90 16.83 -2.66 10.01
CA GLN A 90 16.92 -3.56 11.16
C GLN A 90 15.52 -4.01 11.62
N THR A 91 14.56 -3.08 11.69
CA THR A 91 13.17 -3.37 12.03
C THR A 91 12.53 -4.35 11.04
N VAL A 92 12.69 -4.10 9.73
CA VAL A 92 12.18 -4.98 8.68
C VAL A 92 12.81 -6.38 8.75
N ASN A 93 14.14 -6.45 8.92
CA ASN A 93 14.84 -7.73 9.07
C ASN A 93 14.39 -8.50 10.32
N ALA A 94 14.17 -7.82 11.45
CA ALA A 94 13.72 -8.45 12.68
C ALA A 94 12.30 -9.04 12.53
N ILE A 95 11.38 -8.31 11.89
CA ILE A 95 10.03 -8.80 11.60
C ILE A 95 10.08 -10.06 10.72
N VAL A 96 10.85 -10.00 9.62
CA VAL A 96 10.96 -11.12 8.68
C VAL A 96 11.60 -12.33 9.34
N ALA A 97 12.69 -12.14 10.10
CA ALA A 97 13.36 -13.21 10.82
C ALA A 97 12.44 -13.91 11.83
N ASN A 98 11.59 -13.15 12.53
CA ASN A 98 10.60 -13.71 13.46
C ASN A 98 9.58 -14.60 12.73
N LEU A 99 9.01 -14.10 11.64
CA LEU A 99 7.98 -14.82 10.87
C LEU A 99 8.54 -16.04 10.12
N SER A 100 9.83 -16.03 9.81
CA SER A 100 10.52 -17.14 9.15
C SER A 100 11.28 -18.07 10.10
N ALA A 101 11.17 -17.87 11.42
CA ALA A 101 12.01 -18.57 12.41
C ALA A 101 11.85 -20.11 12.39
N ALA A 102 10.70 -20.61 11.97
CA ALA A 102 10.44 -22.04 11.85
C ALA A 102 11.12 -22.70 10.63
N CYS A 103 11.62 -21.90 9.68
CA CYS A 103 12.31 -22.38 8.49
C CYS A 103 13.82 -22.27 8.70
N SER A 104 14.55 -23.38 8.54
CA SER A 104 16.01 -23.36 8.54
C SER A 104 16.50 -22.77 7.23
N ALA A 105 17.22 -21.64 7.29
CA ALA A 105 17.76 -20.91 6.13
C ALA A 105 16.71 -20.60 5.03
N PRO A 106 15.68 -19.80 5.34
CA PRO A 106 14.57 -19.54 4.42
C PRO A 106 15.04 -18.82 3.15
N HIS A 107 14.52 -19.26 2.00
CA HIS A 107 14.69 -18.57 0.73
C HIS A 107 13.70 -17.42 0.63
N ILE A 108 14.20 -16.19 0.79
CA ILE A 108 13.40 -14.97 0.86
C ILE A 108 13.60 -14.12 -0.40
N THR A 109 12.50 -13.62 -0.96
CA THR A 109 12.52 -12.60 -2.01
C THR A 109 11.86 -11.31 -1.55
N LEU A 110 12.41 -10.17 -1.97
CA LEU A 110 11.78 -8.87 -1.85
C LEU A 110 11.06 -8.55 -3.16
N VAL A 111 9.77 -8.26 -3.06
CA VAL A 111 8.92 -7.94 -4.21
C VAL A 111 8.66 -6.45 -4.25
N GLY A 112 8.91 -5.84 -5.40
CA GLY A 112 8.64 -4.43 -5.62
C GLY A 112 8.87 -4.04 -7.07
N HIS A 113 8.64 -2.76 -7.33
CA HIS A 113 8.98 -2.14 -8.60
C HIS A 113 9.72 -0.84 -8.29
N HIS A 114 10.84 -0.59 -8.98
CA HIS A 114 11.51 0.71 -8.95
C HIS A 114 10.64 1.74 -9.69
N LYS A 115 9.63 2.29 -9.01
CA LYS A 115 8.94 3.50 -9.47
C LYS A 115 9.36 4.65 -8.57
N ASP A 116 9.98 5.66 -9.16
CA ASP A 116 10.27 6.96 -8.54
C ASP A 116 11.09 6.89 -7.24
N ALA A 117 11.16 8.03 -6.53
CA ALA A 117 12.01 8.27 -5.36
C ALA A 117 11.81 7.30 -4.19
N THR A 118 10.77 6.46 -4.21
CA THR A 118 10.44 5.48 -3.16
C THR A 118 10.92 4.05 -3.49
N GLY A 119 11.54 3.80 -4.64
CA GLY A 119 12.08 2.49 -4.99
C GLY A 119 13.45 2.17 -4.35
N PHE A 120 14.12 3.17 -3.78
CA PHE A 120 15.48 3.04 -3.25
C PHE A 120 15.60 2.01 -2.13
N TYR A 121 14.53 1.79 -1.34
CA TYR A 121 14.58 0.86 -0.22
C TYR A 121 14.86 -0.59 -0.68
N LEU A 122 14.56 -0.92 -1.95
CA LEU A 122 14.84 -2.24 -2.51
C LEU A 122 16.33 -2.55 -2.54
N ASP A 123 17.18 -1.52 -2.64
CA ASP A 123 18.64 -1.66 -2.63
C ASP A 123 19.21 -1.83 -1.22
N LEU A 124 18.41 -1.55 -0.17
CA LEU A 124 18.82 -1.69 1.23
C LEU A 124 18.83 -3.15 1.72
N PHE A 125 18.32 -4.10 0.92
CA PHE A 125 18.24 -5.53 1.27
C PHE A 125 19.06 -6.41 0.31
N PRO A 126 20.40 -6.25 0.24
CA PRO A 126 21.23 -6.97 -0.73
C PRO A 126 21.29 -8.48 -0.52
N ARG A 127 20.83 -8.99 0.63
CA ARG A 127 20.81 -10.43 0.96
C ARG A 127 19.59 -11.17 0.42
N TRP A 128 18.51 -10.47 0.08
CA TRP A 128 17.30 -11.09 -0.44
C TRP A 128 17.33 -11.10 -1.96
N ALA A 129 16.80 -12.17 -2.56
CA ALA A 129 16.52 -12.16 -3.98
C ALA A 129 15.55 -11.02 -4.31
N ARG A 130 15.64 -10.45 -5.50
CA ARG A 130 14.70 -9.41 -5.94
C ARG A 130 13.79 -9.96 -7.02
N LEU A 131 12.49 -10.02 -6.72
CA LEU A 131 11.49 -10.27 -7.74
C LEU A 131 11.07 -8.93 -8.34
N ASN A 132 11.73 -8.55 -9.42
CA ASN A 132 11.40 -7.34 -10.17
C ASN A 132 10.05 -7.53 -10.87
N MET A 133 9.06 -6.79 -10.39
CA MET A 133 7.74 -6.77 -11.01
C MET A 133 7.67 -5.61 -11.99
N GLU A 134 7.13 -5.83 -13.20
CA GLU A 134 6.81 -4.72 -14.10
C GLU A 134 5.75 -3.81 -13.48
N ASN A 135 5.80 -2.52 -13.80
CA ASN A 135 4.81 -1.54 -13.37
C ASN A 135 3.47 -1.76 -14.09
N HIS A 136 2.70 -2.71 -13.59
CA HIS A 136 1.41 -3.07 -14.12
C HIS A 136 0.45 -1.86 -14.14
N LEU A 137 0.00 -1.48 -15.35
CA LEU A 137 -0.92 -0.37 -15.63
C LEU A 137 -0.43 1.02 -15.24
N SER A 138 0.81 1.19 -14.77
CA SER A 138 1.34 2.47 -14.32
C SER A 138 0.49 3.23 -13.30
N ILE A 139 -0.31 2.52 -12.51
CA ILE A 139 -1.21 3.12 -11.53
C ILE A 139 -0.40 3.88 -10.47
N SER A 140 -0.86 5.07 -10.12
CA SER A 140 -0.36 5.87 -9.00
C SER A 140 -1.52 6.14 -8.04
N ALA A 141 -1.22 6.03 -6.75
CA ALA A 141 -2.21 6.27 -5.70
C ALA A 141 -2.58 7.76 -5.56
N THR A 142 -1.68 8.67 -5.94
CA THR A 142 -1.91 10.12 -5.81
C THR A 142 -3.11 10.60 -6.64
N PRO A 143 -3.21 10.30 -7.96
CA PRO A 143 -4.40 10.65 -8.75
C PRO A 143 -5.71 10.07 -8.19
N ILE A 144 -5.67 8.88 -7.60
CA ILE A 144 -6.85 8.26 -6.97
C ILE A 144 -7.31 9.10 -5.77
N ARG A 145 -6.39 9.42 -4.84
CA ARG A 145 -6.72 10.26 -3.67
C ARG A 145 -7.17 11.65 -4.08
N THR A 146 -6.48 12.28 -5.03
CA THR A 146 -6.87 13.61 -5.55
C THR A 146 -8.29 13.57 -6.07
N SER A 147 -8.60 12.67 -7.01
CA SER A 147 -9.96 12.56 -7.57
C SER A 147 -11.03 12.26 -6.51
N TYR A 148 -10.66 11.56 -5.44
CA TYR A 148 -11.60 11.17 -4.38
C TYR A 148 -11.89 12.32 -3.41
N PHE A 149 -10.85 12.96 -2.86
CA PHE A 149 -11.02 14.03 -1.86
C PHE A 149 -11.29 15.40 -2.48
N SER A 150 -10.96 15.63 -3.75
CA SER A 150 -11.23 16.91 -4.43
C SER A 150 -12.60 16.96 -5.12
N ALA A 151 -13.42 15.91 -5.02
CA ALA A 151 -14.73 15.87 -5.63
C ALA A 151 -15.68 16.87 -4.96
N SER A 152 -16.55 17.55 -5.71
CA SER A 152 -17.37 18.66 -5.16
C SER A 152 -18.38 18.27 -4.08
N THR A 153 -18.76 17.00 -4.03
CA THR A 153 -19.72 16.44 -3.07
C THR A 153 -19.35 15.00 -2.74
N HIS A 154 -19.91 14.47 -1.65
CA HIS A 154 -19.76 13.05 -1.29
C HIS A 154 -20.27 12.14 -2.41
N GLY A 155 -21.40 12.48 -3.04
CA GLY A 155 -21.93 11.75 -4.20
C GLY A 155 -20.97 11.76 -5.40
N ALA A 156 -20.33 12.90 -5.66
CA ALA A 156 -19.31 13.01 -6.70
C ALA A 156 -18.06 12.18 -6.38
N ALA A 157 -17.66 12.10 -5.10
CA ALA A 157 -16.55 11.25 -4.67
C ALA A 157 -16.85 9.76 -4.94
N LYS A 158 -18.06 9.30 -4.59
CA LYS A 158 -18.50 7.92 -4.89
C LYS A 158 -18.52 7.64 -6.39
N ALA A 159 -19.02 8.57 -7.19
CA ALA A 159 -19.04 8.45 -8.65
C ALA A 159 -17.62 8.38 -9.24
N ALA A 160 -16.67 9.17 -8.70
CA ALA A 160 -15.27 9.11 -9.08
C ALA A 160 -14.66 7.73 -8.80
N ILE A 161 -14.90 7.15 -7.62
CA ILE A 161 -14.45 5.79 -7.29
C ILE A 161 -15.04 4.75 -8.24
N ALA A 162 -16.34 4.83 -8.54
CA ALA A 162 -16.98 3.93 -9.49
C ALA A 162 -16.30 4.01 -10.88
N ALA A 163 -16.02 5.23 -11.37
CA ALA A 163 -15.33 5.42 -12.64
C ALA A 163 -13.90 4.86 -12.63
N LEU A 164 -13.15 5.04 -11.53
CA LEU A 164 -11.80 4.49 -11.37
C LEU A 164 -11.80 2.95 -11.32
N ASN A 165 -12.82 2.35 -10.70
CA ASN A 165 -13.01 0.90 -10.68
C ASN A 165 -13.32 0.36 -12.09
N THR A 166 -14.22 0.99 -12.85
CA THR A 166 -14.51 0.60 -14.24
C THR A 166 -13.28 0.71 -15.14
N LYS A 167 -12.39 1.67 -14.89
CA LYS A 167 -11.10 1.82 -15.59
C LYS A 167 -10.04 0.81 -15.16
N GLY A 168 -10.35 -0.12 -14.26
CA GLY A 168 -9.41 -1.11 -13.77
C GLY A 168 -8.32 -0.53 -12.85
N MET A 169 -8.53 0.64 -12.24
CA MET A 169 -7.55 1.23 -11.31
C MET A 169 -7.70 0.65 -9.90
N LEU A 170 -8.91 0.29 -9.49
CA LEU A 170 -9.22 -0.23 -8.16
C LEU A 170 -9.83 -1.65 -8.24
N PRO A 171 -9.49 -2.55 -7.31
CA PRO A 171 -10.25 -3.78 -7.11
C PRO A 171 -11.70 -3.45 -6.71
N GLY A 172 -12.65 -4.30 -7.10
CA GLY A 172 -14.07 -4.15 -6.73
C GLY A 172 -14.29 -3.96 -5.22
N PRO A 173 -13.78 -4.87 -4.36
CA PRO A 173 -13.95 -4.75 -2.92
C PRO A 173 -13.39 -3.45 -2.31
N VAL A 174 -12.29 -2.92 -2.86
CA VAL A 174 -11.72 -1.64 -2.40
C VAL A 174 -12.58 -0.47 -2.88
N ALA A 175 -13.09 -0.52 -4.11
CA ALA A 175 -13.99 0.50 -4.61
C ALA A 175 -15.29 0.55 -3.79
N ASP A 176 -15.83 -0.61 -3.40
CA ASP A 176 -16.99 -0.71 -2.52
C ASP A 176 -16.69 -0.06 -1.17
N TRP A 177 -15.59 -0.48 -0.52
CA TRP A 177 -15.16 0.08 0.75
C TRP A 177 -14.96 1.60 0.71
N LEU A 178 -14.35 2.13 -0.36
CA LEU A 178 -14.14 3.57 -0.52
C LEU A 178 -15.45 4.32 -0.71
N ARG A 179 -16.44 3.76 -1.41
CA ARG A 179 -17.75 4.41 -1.55
C ARG A 179 -18.48 4.45 -0.21
N ASP A 180 -18.32 3.45 0.64
CA ASP A 180 -18.90 3.44 2.00
C ASP A 180 -18.16 4.44 2.90
N PHE A 181 -16.83 4.48 2.82
CA PHE A 181 -16.02 5.44 3.57
C PHE A 181 -16.40 6.89 3.25
N ALA A 182 -16.89 7.18 2.04
CA ALA A 182 -17.34 8.52 1.64
C ALA A 182 -18.51 9.04 2.50
N ASP A 183 -19.22 8.19 3.25
CA ASP A 183 -20.28 8.62 4.18
C ASP A 183 -19.78 8.80 5.62
N SER A 184 -18.50 8.50 5.88
CA SER A 184 -17.94 8.56 7.23
C SER A 184 -17.61 9.99 7.67
N HIS A 185 -17.56 10.19 8.98
CA HIS A 185 -17.06 11.43 9.58
C HIS A 185 -15.60 11.73 9.18
N ASP A 186 -14.75 10.69 9.12
CA ASP A 186 -13.34 10.84 8.73
C ASP A 186 -13.19 11.34 7.29
N PHE A 187 -14.04 10.85 6.38
CA PHE A 187 -14.08 11.37 5.02
C PHE A 187 -14.53 12.83 5.01
N SER A 188 -15.62 13.20 5.69
CA SER A 188 -16.10 14.59 5.76
C SER A 188 -14.99 15.54 6.20
N ARG A 189 -14.22 15.15 7.22
CA ARG A 189 -13.10 15.94 7.75
C ARG A 189 -11.99 16.12 6.71
N LEU A 190 -11.52 15.02 6.10
CA LEU A 190 -10.47 15.06 5.08
C LEU A 190 -10.91 15.80 3.82
N HIS A 191 -12.14 15.58 3.38
CA HIS A 191 -12.73 16.27 2.25
C HIS A 191 -12.81 17.79 2.49
N HIS A 192 -13.23 18.21 3.68
CA HIS A 192 -13.21 19.62 4.06
C HIS A 192 -11.78 20.21 4.03
N GLU A 193 -10.80 19.48 4.56
CA GLU A 193 -9.38 19.87 4.51
C GLU A 193 -8.90 20.08 3.06
N ALA A 194 -9.24 19.16 2.14
CA ALA A 194 -8.91 19.28 0.72
C ALA A 194 -9.57 20.50 0.05
N MET A 195 -10.82 20.80 0.39
CA MET A 195 -11.52 21.97 -0.14
C MET A 195 -10.88 23.28 0.34
N MET A 196 -10.40 23.33 1.58
CA MET A 196 -9.72 24.53 2.10
C MET A 196 -8.34 24.73 1.46
N GLN A 197 -7.61 23.65 1.15
CA GLN A 197 -6.32 23.73 0.46
C GLN A 197 -6.44 24.21 -0.99
N THR A 198 -7.59 23.99 -1.64
CA THR A 198 -7.83 24.43 -3.04
C THR A 198 -8.34 25.87 -3.13
N ILE A 199 -8.91 26.43 -2.06
CA ILE A 199 -9.46 27.81 -2.00
C ILE A 199 -8.43 28.82 -1.43
N GLY A 200 -7.41 28.36 -0.71
CA GLY A 200 -6.34 29.22 -0.17
C GLY A 200 -5.32 29.69 -1.22
N PRO A 201 -4.61 30.80 -1.00
CA PRO A 201 -3.51 31.19 -1.88
C PRO A 201 -2.48 30.05 -1.93
N SER A 202 -2.07 29.69 -3.14
CA SER A 202 -1.07 28.65 -3.42
C SER A 202 0.11 28.79 -2.46
N ARG A 203 0.22 27.87 -1.49
CA ARG A 203 1.48 27.68 -0.77
C ARG A 203 2.39 26.88 -1.68
N THR A 204 3.08 27.56 -2.57
CA THR A 204 4.35 27.08 -3.10
C THR A 204 5.32 26.96 -1.94
N ALA A 205 5.46 25.76 -1.40
CA ALA A 205 6.63 25.33 -0.67
C ALA A 205 6.76 23.83 -0.91
N ASP A 206 7.54 23.50 -1.93
CA ASP A 206 8.23 22.22 -2.02
C ASP A 206 8.92 21.95 -0.69
N VAL A 207 8.34 21.07 0.12
CA VAL A 207 9.13 20.26 1.04
C VAL A 207 9.22 18.91 0.36
N LYS A 208 10.36 18.67 -0.28
CA LYS A 208 10.80 17.30 -0.59
C LYS A 208 10.84 16.54 0.73
N ILE A 209 9.82 15.72 0.96
CA ILE A 209 9.84 14.67 1.95
C ILE A 209 9.79 13.39 1.14
N PHE A 210 10.80 12.53 1.35
CA PHE A 210 11.00 11.25 0.69
C PHE A 210 9.76 10.34 0.81
#